data_AF-A0AA38T3K8-F1
#
_entry.id   AF-A0AA38T3K8-F1
#
_cell.length_a   1.000
_cell.length_b   1.000
_cell.length_c   1.000
_cell.angle_alpha   90.00
_cell.angle_beta   90.00
_cell.angle_gamma   90.00
#
_symmetry.space_group_name_H-M   'P 1'
#
loop_
_entity.id
_entity.type
_entity.pdbx_description
1 polymer ?
#
loop_
_entity_poly.entity_id
_entity_poly.type
_entity_poly.pdbx_seq_one_letter_code
_entity_poly.pdbx_strand_id
1 'polypeptide(L)'
;MSQKNNSNLSRLSIAISITIVFARLSLYTFQQIETYTSKNNGYQAELDVVTYNQNRNGIDTSKFRILLSFGQHARELITTELALKILSILSGEQSLSKRNPVLLNRTLQNTVIKVVPIENLNGRKKVEAGDLCERRNGLASFSYFRRGVDLNRNWSVDWGKKEKDFEPYEENPGVAPFSEPESQMMRRLSKSFEPHLWVNVHSGMEALFMPYDHKNTTPTGKQSGKMKMILETLNHLHCGDRCVVGGGGGSVGYVAHGTTTDYMFDVAKIPMTFTFEIYGDDKADVNDCFKMFNPVDHPTFNRVLNDWSAAFFTMFEMGATQMNFLKESPFNVGNLISIDDYLNGYLMERKSRYGEKKELLDLGLQEIRTLTQKLLRSHSEASDSEVPFDT
;
A
#
# COMPACT_ATOMS: atom_id res chain seq x y z
N MET A 1 -30.45 -20.80 11.65
CA MET A 1 -29.74 -19.96 12.64
C MET A 1 -28.22 -20.18 12.68
N SER A 2 -27.60 -20.86 11.70
CA SER A 2 -26.17 -21.26 11.75
C SER A 2 -25.25 -20.51 10.77
N GLN A 3 -25.78 -19.73 9.81
CA GLN A 3 -24.96 -19.02 8.82
C GLN A 3 -24.38 -17.66 9.30
N LYS A 4 -24.77 -17.14 10.46
CA LYS A 4 -24.26 -15.87 11.00
C LYS A 4 -22.97 -15.98 11.83
N ASN A 5 -22.52 -17.19 12.18
CA ASN A 5 -21.35 -17.39 13.04
C ASN A 5 -20.04 -17.69 12.30
N ASN A 6 -20.08 -18.12 11.03
CA ASN A 6 -18.86 -18.40 10.26
C ASN A 6 -18.19 -17.15 9.67
N SER A 7 -18.91 -16.02 9.58
CA SER A 7 -18.34 -14.75 9.09
C SER A 7 -17.56 -13.96 10.14
N ASN A 8 -17.69 -14.30 11.42
CA ASN A 8 -16.93 -13.64 12.51
C ASN A 8 -15.58 -14.32 12.79
N LEU A 9 -15.43 -15.60 12.44
CA LEU A 9 -14.19 -16.36 12.61
C LEU A 9 -13.11 -16.04 11.56
N SER A 10 -13.49 -15.56 10.37
CA SER A 10 -12.54 -15.06 9.37
C SER A 10 -12.02 -13.65 9.67
N ARG A 11 -12.75 -12.88 10.50
CA ARG A 11 -12.45 -11.47 10.82
C ARG A 11 -11.39 -11.31 11.91
N LEU A 12 -11.24 -12.29 12.81
CA LEU A 12 -10.19 -12.30 13.83
C LEU A 12 -8.81 -12.68 13.26
N SER A 13 -8.77 -13.37 12.11
CA SER A 13 -7.51 -13.84 11.51
C SER A 13 -6.65 -12.72 10.93
N ILE A 14 -7.22 -11.57 10.54
CA ILE A 14 -6.48 -10.53 9.81
C ILE A 14 -5.75 -9.57 10.77
N ALA A 15 -6.42 -9.11 11.83
CA ALA A 15 -5.78 -8.28 12.87
C ALA A 15 -4.63 -9.05 13.57
N ILE A 16 -4.80 -10.36 13.78
CA ILE A 16 -3.76 -11.24 14.32
C ILE A 16 -2.62 -11.44 13.29
N SER A 17 -2.93 -11.59 12.00
CA SER A 17 -1.91 -11.66 10.94
C SER A 17 -1.05 -10.41 10.84
N ILE A 18 -1.61 -9.21 10.99
CA ILE A 18 -0.87 -7.94 10.94
C ILE A 18 0.14 -7.86 12.10
N THR A 19 -0.29 -8.13 13.34
CA THR A 19 0.61 -8.15 14.51
C THR A 19 1.71 -9.21 14.38
N ILE A 20 1.38 -10.39 13.82
CA ILE A 20 2.36 -11.47 13.58
C ILE A 20 3.37 -11.08 12.51
N VAL A 21 2.94 -10.44 11.42
CA VAL A 21 3.85 -9.94 10.38
C VAL A 21 4.77 -8.89 10.98
N PHE A 22 4.27 -7.91 11.72
CA PHE A 22 5.12 -6.90 12.36
C PHE A 22 6.10 -7.51 13.40
N ALA A 23 5.67 -8.50 14.17
CA ALA A 23 6.54 -9.22 15.11
C ALA A 23 7.65 -10.01 14.38
N ARG A 24 7.35 -10.61 13.21
CA ARG A 24 8.35 -11.28 12.37
C ARG A 24 9.27 -10.30 11.66
N LEU A 25 8.76 -9.18 11.15
CA LEU A 25 9.56 -8.13 10.51
C LEU A 25 10.61 -7.55 11.46
N SER A 26 10.28 -7.43 12.76
CA SER A 26 11.22 -6.99 13.80
C SER A 26 12.40 -7.95 14.03
N LEU A 27 12.36 -9.19 13.53
CA LEU A 27 13.46 -10.15 13.64
C LEU A 27 14.49 -10.02 12.50
N TYR A 28 14.16 -9.30 11.43
CA TYR A 28 15.09 -9.11 10.31
C TYR A 28 16.01 -7.93 10.52
N THR A 29 17.31 -8.14 10.31
CA THR A 29 18.39 -7.18 10.57
C THR A 29 18.27 -5.87 9.79
N PHE A 30 17.44 -5.78 8.77
CA PHE A 30 17.31 -4.61 7.90
C PHE A 30 16.02 -3.82 8.08
N GLN A 31 15.12 -4.25 8.97
CA GLN A 31 13.85 -3.57 9.20
C GLN A 31 13.74 -2.98 10.62
N GLN A 32 13.09 -1.83 10.72
CA GLN A 32 12.74 -1.16 11.98
C GLN A 32 11.30 -0.64 11.87
N ILE A 33 10.52 -0.81 12.94
CA ILE A 33 9.14 -0.34 13.02
C ILE A 33 9.09 0.83 14.00
N GLU A 34 8.42 1.91 13.60
CA GLU A 34 8.11 3.07 14.43
C GLU A 34 6.61 3.31 14.41
N THR A 35 5.98 3.42 15.58
CA THR A 35 4.56 3.77 15.70
C THR A 35 4.44 5.23 16.10
N TYR A 36 3.80 6.02 15.25
CA TYR A 36 3.44 7.40 15.52
C TYR A 36 2.02 7.44 16.07
N THR A 37 1.77 8.29 17.06
CA THR A 37 0.42 8.49 17.60
C THR A 37 0.09 9.98 17.60
N SER A 38 -1.17 10.31 17.30
CA SER A 38 -1.67 11.68 17.34
C SER A 38 -3.14 11.71 17.72
N LYS A 39 -3.58 12.80 18.37
CA LYS A 39 -4.93 12.93 18.91
C LYS A 39 -5.48 14.33 18.70
N ASN A 40 -6.68 14.43 18.13
CA ASN A 40 -7.43 15.68 17.95
C ASN A 40 -8.87 15.50 18.46
N ASN A 41 -9.37 16.42 19.30
CA ASN A 41 -10.79 16.50 19.69
C ASN A 41 -11.44 15.18 20.19
N GLY A 42 -10.65 14.36 20.89
CA GLY A 42 -11.08 13.06 21.42
C GLY A 42 -10.93 11.88 20.46
N TYR A 43 -10.49 12.12 19.22
CA TYR A 43 -10.13 11.10 18.24
C TYR A 43 -8.61 10.87 18.25
N GLN A 44 -8.18 9.61 18.39
CA GLN A 44 -6.78 9.19 18.38
C GLN A 44 -6.53 8.29 17.18
N ALA A 45 -5.42 8.52 16.49
CA ALA A 45 -4.94 7.69 15.40
C ALA A 45 -3.49 7.24 15.65
N GLU A 46 -3.16 6.10 15.04
CA GLU A 46 -1.85 5.47 15.08
C GLU A 46 -1.39 5.22 13.65
N LEU A 47 -0.10 5.39 13.41
CA LEU A 47 0.53 5.23 12.09
C LEU A 47 1.83 4.45 12.26
N ASP A 48 1.82 3.21 11.79
CA ASP A 48 3.03 2.38 11.77
C ASP A 48 3.85 2.68 10.52
N VAL A 49 5.16 2.82 10.73
CA VAL A 49 6.13 3.08 9.67
C VAL A 49 7.22 2.01 9.73
N VAL A 50 7.32 1.20 8.68
CA VAL A 50 8.38 0.20 8.54
C VAL A 50 9.50 0.77 7.69
N THR A 51 10.69 0.89 8.25
CA THR A 51 11.88 1.35 7.54
C THR A 51 12.74 0.16 7.14
N TYR A 52 12.93 -0.04 5.84
CA TYR A 52 13.93 -0.93 5.28
C TYR A 52 15.22 -0.16 4.96
N ASN A 53 16.34 -0.63 5.52
CA ASN A 53 17.67 -0.12 5.23
C ASN A 53 18.73 -1.22 5.44
N GLN A 54 19.35 -1.67 4.35
CA GLN A 54 20.35 -2.75 4.39
C GLN A 54 21.65 -2.35 5.09
N ASN A 55 22.04 -1.06 5.04
CA ASN A 55 23.27 -0.55 5.63
C ASN A 55 22.96 0.53 6.68
N ARG A 56 22.95 0.14 7.96
CA ARG A 56 22.55 0.98 9.12
C ARG A 56 23.54 2.07 9.53
N ASN A 57 24.60 2.34 8.77
CA ASN A 57 25.56 3.39 9.11
C ASN A 57 24.96 4.78 8.86
N GLY A 58 24.20 5.29 9.84
CA GLY A 58 23.68 6.65 9.90
C GLY A 58 22.59 7.01 8.88
N ILE A 59 21.98 8.17 9.06
CA ILE A 59 21.13 8.82 8.05
C ILE A 59 22.08 9.31 6.96
N ASP A 60 22.35 8.44 6.01
CA ASP A 60 23.14 8.77 4.85
C ASP A 60 22.26 9.53 3.85
N THR A 61 22.41 10.86 3.83
CA THR A 61 21.73 11.74 2.88
C THR A 61 22.05 11.39 1.41
N SER A 62 23.09 10.58 1.16
CA SER A 62 23.46 10.08 -0.16
C SER A 62 22.65 8.89 -0.66
N LYS A 63 21.69 8.37 0.12
CA LYS A 63 20.80 7.28 -0.32
C LYS A 63 19.55 7.79 -1.03
N PHE A 64 19.09 7.00 -1.99
CA PHE A 64 17.77 7.17 -2.59
C PHE A 64 16.70 6.88 -1.53
N ARG A 65 15.65 7.70 -1.46
CA ARG A 65 14.65 7.64 -0.38
C ARG A 65 13.28 7.45 -0.98
N ILE A 66 12.61 6.38 -0.58
CA ILE A 66 11.31 5.98 -1.09
C ILE A 66 10.32 5.95 0.07
N LEU A 67 9.20 6.65 -0.06
CA LEU A 67 8.08 6.57 0.88
C LEU A 67 6.87 5.95 0.19
N LEU A 68 6.31 4.88 0.74
CA LEU A 68 5.13 4.21 0.20
C LEU A 68 4.00 4.30 1.24
N SER A 69 2.81 4.70 0.83
CA SER A 69 1.61 4.73 1.68
C SER A 69 0.49 3.89 1.09
N PHE A 70 -0.14 3.08 1.95
CA PHE A 70 -1.19 2.13 1.62
C PHE A 70 -2.34 2.26 2.62
N GLY A 71 -3.54 1.80 2.24
CA GLY A 71 -4.69 1.76 3.13
C GLY A 71 -5.12 3.13 3.63
N GLN A 72 -5.03 4.17 2.80
CA GLN A 72 -5.55 5.51 3.13
C GLN A 72 -7.09 5.52 3.14
N HIS A 73 -7.71 4.88 2.15
CA HIS A 73 -9.14 4.57 2.24
C HIS A 73 -9.33 3.19 2.85
N ALA A 74 -10.23 3.10 3.82
CA ALA A 74 -10.35 1.91 4.67
C ALA A 74 -10.82 0.65 3.93
N ARG A 75 -11.70 0.78 2.94
CA ARG A 75 -12.28 -0.33 2.16
C ARG A 75 -11.31 -0.99 1.17
N GLU A 76 -10.16 -0.37 0.90
CA GLU A 76 -9.19 -0.78 -0.12
C GLU A 76 -8.16 -1.76 0.46
N LEU A 77 -8.63 -2.88 1.01
CA LEU A 77 -7.82 -3.83 1.80
C LEU A 77 -6.65 -4.43 1.00
N ILE A 78 -6.84 -4.66 -0.30
CA ILE A 78 -5.81 -5.21 -1.20
C ILE A 78 -4.52 -4.39 -1.21
N THR A 79 -4.61 -3.08 -0.95
CA THR A 79 -3.45 -2.18 -0.89
C THR A 79 -2.54 -2.54 0.30
N THR A 80 -3.12 -2.80 1.47
CA THR A 80 -2.38 -3.27 2.65
C THR A 80 -1.75 -4.63 2.41
N GLU A 81 -2.45 -5.56 1.75
CA GLU A 81 -1.90 -6.88 1.42
C GLU A 81 -0.67 -6.76 0.49
N LEU A 82 -0.69 -5.82 -0.45
CA LEU A 82 0.47 -5.49 -1.28
C LEU A 82 1.62 -4.89 -0.45
N ALA A 83 1.33 -4.01 0.50
CA ALA A 83 2.35 -3.47 1.41
C ALA A 83 3.07 -4.59 2.17
N LEU A 84 2.32 -5.54 2.74
CA LEU A 84 2.87 -6.68 3.48
C LEU A 84 3.68 -7.60 2.55
N LYS A 85 3.21 -7.84 1.32
CA LYS A 85 3.97 -8.60 0.31
C LYS A 85 5.29 -7.92 -0.03
N ILE A 86 5.31 -6.61 -0.26
CA ILE A 86 6.54 -5.84 -0.52
C ILE A 86 7.50 -5.96 0.66
N LEU A 87 7.01 -5.80 1.90
CA LEU A 87 7.83 -5.92 3.11
C LEU A 87 8.41 -7.33 3.29
N SER A 88 7.64 -8.37 2.97
CA SER A 88 8.09 -9.77 3.01
C SER A 88 9.14 -10.07 1.92
N ILE A 89 9.06 -9.41 0.77
CA ILE A 89 10.12 -9.48 -0.24
C ILE A 89 11.38 -8.74 0.22
N LEU A 90 11.23 -7.55 0.80
CA LEU A 90 12.34 -6.76 1.32
C LEU A 90 13.07 -7.46 2.48
N SER A 91 12.37 -8.22 3.33
CA SER A 91 12.98 -9.04 4.39
C SER A 91 13.68 -10.29 3.86
N GLY A 92 13.45 -10.67 2.60
CA GLY A 92 13.96 -11.91 2.01
C GLY A 92 13.14 -13.16 2.36
N GLU A 93 11.98 -13.01 3.00
CA GLU A 93 11.05 -14.12 3.25
C GLU A 93 10.44 -14.66 1.96
N GLN A 94 10.18 -13.77 1.01
CA GLN A 94 9.64 -14.10 -0.30
C GLN A 94 10.57 -13.61 -1.41
N SER A 95 10.68 -14.39 -2.48
CA SER A 95 11.46 -14.01 -3.64
C SER A 95 10.58 -13.35 -4.70
N LEU A 96 11.15 -12.38 -5.40
CA LEU A 96 10.62 -11.90 -6.67
C LEU A 96 11.04 -12.86 -7.77
N SER A 97 10.07 -13.51 -8.40
CA SER A 97 10.32 -14.31 -9.59
C SER A 97 10.89 -13.45 -10.72
N LYS A 98 11.88 -13.97 -11.46
CA LYS A 98 12.37 -13.44 -12.76
C LYS A 98 13.06 -12.06 -12.72
N ARG A 99 13.59 -11.61 -11.58
CA ARG A 99 14.39 -10.37 -11.50
C ARG A 99 15.89 -10.64 -11.42
N ASN A 100 16.71 -9.77 -12.01
CA ASN A 100 18.16 -9.84 -11.87
C ASN A 100 18.56 -9.53 -10.41
N PRO A 101 19.04 -10.52 -9.64
CA PRO A 101 19.30 -10.35 -8.21
C PRO A 101 20.45 -9.37 -7.93
N VAL A 102 21.39 -9.22 -8.86
CA VAL A 102 22.54 -8.32 -8.72
C VAL A 102 22.08 -6.86 -8.80
N LEU A 103 21.26 -6.53 -9.80
CA LEU A 103 20.73 -5.17 -9.98
C LEU A 103 19.81 -4.78 -8.83
N LEU A 104 18.93 -5.71 -8.41
CA LEU A 104 18.05 -5.51 -7.27
C LEU A 104 18.83 -5.24 -6.00
N ASN A 105 19.80 -6.09 -5.67
CA ASN A 105 20.61 -5.92 -4.46
C ASN A 105 21.40 -4.60 -4.48
N ARG A 106 21.97 -4.21 -5.64
CA ARG A 106 22.65 -2.91 -5.78
C ARG A 106 21.72 -1.72 -5.53
N THR A 107 20.49 -1.82 -6.02
CA THR A 107 19.46 -0.79 -5.82
C THR A 107 19.09 -0.70 -4.34
N LEU A 108 18.83 -1.84 -3.68
CA LEU A 108 18.45 -1.89 -2.27
C LEU A 108 19.57 -1.44 -1.32
N GLN A 109 20.84 -1.72 -1.64
CA GLN A 109 21.99 -1.25 -0.85
C GLN A 109 22.08 0.29 -0.76
N ASN A 110 21.65 0.98 -1.83
CA ASN A 110 21.70 2.43 -1.96
C ASN A 110 20.33 3.11 -1.72
N THR A 111 19.36 2.38 -1.17
CA THR A 111 18.00 2.87 -0.97
C THR A 111 17.57 2.71 0.49
N VAL A 112 16.87 3.72 1.02
CA VAL A 112 16.07 3.62 2.24
C VAL A 112 14.60 3.68 1.85
N ILE A 113 13.83 2.69 2.28
CA ILE A 113 12.40 2.59 1.97
C ILE A 113 11.63 2.71 3.28
N LYS A 114 10.73 3.68 3.38
CA LYS A 114 9.72 3.74 4.43
C LYS A 114 8.37 3.31 3.86
N VAL A 115 7.73 2.36 4.53
CA VAL A 115 6.43 1.82 4.16
C VAL A 115 5.44 2.14 5.28
N VAL A 116 4.33 2.77 4.93
CA VAL A 116 3.15 2.95 5.77
C VAL A 116 2.10 1.95 5.27
N PRO A 117 2.01 0.75 5.86
CA PRO A 117 1.16 -0.31 5.32
C PRO A 117 -0.34 -0.09 5.55
N ILE A 118 -0.68 0.70 6.58
CA ILE A 118 -2.05 1.09 6.90
C ILE A 118 -2.02 2.54 7.40
N GLU A 119 -2.37 3.48 6.54
CA GLU A 119 -2.49 4.89 6.93
C GLU A 119 -3.72 5.13 7.81
N ASN A 120 -4.81 4.40 7.56
CA ASN A 120 -6.11 4.57 8.21
C ASN A 120 -6.49 3.35 9.07
N LEU A 121 -5.81 3.17 10.20
CA LEU A 121 -6.04 2.02 11.08
C LEU A 121 -7.46 2.01 11.67
N ASN A 122 -8.02 3.19 11.98
CA ASN A 122 -9.36 3.29 12.58
C ASN A 122 -10.47 2.94 11.60
N GLY A 123 -10.38 3.43 10.36
CA GLY A 123 -11.28 3.03 9.28
C GLY A 123 -11.12 1.55 8.95
N ARG A 124 -9.89 1.03 8.89
CA ARG A 124 -9.61 -0.41 8.68
C ARG A 124 -10.37 -1.29 9.70
N LYS A 125 -10.36 -0.91 10.99
CA LYS A 125 -11.12 -1.60 12.04
C LYS A 125 -12.63 -1.64 11.76
N LYS A 126 -13.21 -0.60 11.15
CA LYS A 126 -14.64 -0.56 10.77
C LYS A 126 -14.95 -1.54 9.65
N VAL A 127 -14.12 -1.57 8.62
CA VAL A 127 -14.26 -2.50 7.49
C VAL A 127 -14.14 -3.94 7.96
N GLU A 128 -13.15 -4.25 8.80
CA GLU A 128 -12.97 -5.59 9.38
C GLU A 128 -14.12 -5.98 10.33
N ALA A 129 -14.76 -5.01 10.98
CA ALA A 129 -15.98 -5.21 11.76
C ALA A 129 -17.25 -5.39 10.88
N GLY A 130 -17.14 -5.21 9.56
CA GLY A 130 -18.19 -5.50 8.59
C GLY A 130 -18.80 -4.29 7.90
N ASP A 131 -18.33 -3.07 8.18
CA ASP A 131 -18.71 -1.88 7.42
C ASP A 131 -17.90 -1.81 6.13
N LEU A 132 -18.19 -2.72 5.19
CA LEU A 132 -17.37 -2.97 4.00
C LEU A 132 -17.27 -1.79 3.04
N CYS A 133 -18.14 -0.79 3.18
CA CYS A 133 -18.15 0.42 2.36
C CYS A 133 -17.44 1.60 3.03
N GLU A 134 -17.01 1.49 4.29
CA GLU A 134 -16.35 2.60 4.98
C GLU A 134 -15.03 2.96 4.26
N ARG A 135 -14.99 4.19 3.76
CA ARG A 135 -13.86 4.75 3.01
C ARG A 135 -12.99 5.63 3.91
N ARG A 136 -13.59 6.32 4.88
CA ARG A 136 -13.03 7.44 5.64
C ARG A 136 -12.28 6.96 6.86
N ASN A 137 -11.84 7.89 7.70
CA ASN A 137 -11.07 7.62 8.91
C ASN A 137 -11.79 6.85 10.05
N GLY A 138 -12.98 6.31 9.81
CA GLY A 138 -13.68 5.46 10.79
C GLY A 138 -14.23 6.19 12.02
N LEU A 139 -14.25 7.53 12.03
CA LEU A 139 -14.95 8.32 13.04
C LEU A 139 -16.45 7.98 13.01
N ALA A 140 -16.91 7.32 14.07
CA ALA A 140 -18.31 6.94 14.21
C ALA A 140 -19.20 8.18 14.29
N SER A 141 -20.29 8.20 13.53
CA SER A 141 -21.24 9.30 13.56
C SER A 141 -22.63 8.86 13.99
N PHE A 142 -23.06 9.31 15.17
CA PHE A 142 -24.48 9.43 15.52
C PHE A 142 -25.01 10.86 15.33
N SER A 143 -24.17 11.80 14.85
CA SER A 143 -24.53 13.22 14.73
C SER A 143 -24.08 13.80 13.40
N TYR A 144 -24.97 14.55 12.74
CA TYR A 144 -24.71 15.23 11.46
C TYR A 144 -23.38 16.03 11.41
N PHE A 145 -22.88 16.48 12.57
CA PHE A 145 -21.70 17.33 12.74
C PHE A 145 -20.36 16.59 12.94
N ARG A 146 -20.36 15.26 13.13
CA ARG A 146 -19.13 14.45 13.26
C ARG A 146 -19.16 13.28 12.27
N ARG A 147 -19.23 13.58 10.97
CA ARG A 147 -19.07 12.56 9.92
C ARG A 147 -17.58 12.21 9.78
N GLY A 148 -17.28 10.99 9.37
CA GLY A 148 -15.92 10.60 9.03
C GLY A 148 -15.31 11.54 7.98
N VAL A 149 -13.99 11.64 7.95
CA VAL A 149 -13.26 12.50 7.00
C VAL A 149 -12.53 11.64 5.98
N ASP A 150 -12.64 12.02 4.72
CA ASP A 150 -11.81 11.45 3.66
C ASP A 150 -10.38 11.98 3.81
N LEU A 151 -9.47 11.07 4.17
CA LEU A 151 -8.06 11.42 4.37
C LEU A 151 -7.41 11.93 3.09
N ASN A 152 -7.90 11.53 1.91
CA ASN A 152 -7.43 12.03 0.61
C ASN A 152 -8.23 13.25 0.11
N ARG A 153 -8.94 13.95 1.00
CA ARG A 153 -9.50 15.29 0.79
C ARG A 153 -9.05 16.28 1.88
N ASN A 154 -8.22 15.83 2.84
CA ASN A 154 -7.84 16.58 4.03
C ASN A 154 -6.52 17.35 3.91
N TRP A 155 -6.01 17.57 2.69
CA TRP A 155 -4.72 18.23 2.45
C TRP A 155 -4.90 19.66 1.93
N SER A 156 -3.88 20.52 2.03
CA SER A 156 -4.04 21.97 1.87
C SER A 156 -4.10 22.51 0.44
N VAL A 157 -3.94 21.69 -0.59
CA VAL A 157 -3.97 22.16 -2.00
C VAL A 157 -5.41 22.17 -2.51
N ASP A 158 -5.90 23.34 -2.94
CA ASP A 158 -7.28 23.60 -3.37
C ASP A 158 -8.37 23.09 -2.39
N TRP A 159 -8.04 23.05 -1.09
CA TRP A 159 -8.85 22.38 -0.08
C TRP A 159 -10.26 22.94 0.05
N GLY A 160 -11.23 22.05 0.26
CA GLY A 160 -12.61 22.40 0.61
C GLY A 160 -13.47 22.83 -0.58
N LYS A 161 -12.90 22.91 -1.78
CA LYS A 161 -13.66 23.08 -3.02
C LYS A 161 -14.48 21.82 -3.32
N LYS A 162 -15.70 22.04 -3.79
CA LYS A 162 -16.69 20.99 -4.07
C LYS A 162 -17.08 21.07 -5.54
N GLU A 163 -16.88 19.97 -6.26
CA GLU A 163 -17.34 19.84 -7.64
C GLU A 163 -18.84 19.52 -7.69
N LYS A 164 -19.41 19.52 -8.90
CA LYS A 164 -20.85 19.27 -9.08
C LYS A 164 -21.28 17.88 -8.65
N ASP A 165 -20.38 16.93 -8.77
CA ASP A 165 -20.49 15.51 -8.43
C ASP A 165 -19.96 15.20 -7.02
N PHE A 166 -19.68 16.23 -6.20
CA PHE A 166 -19.23 16.06 -4.82
C PHE A 166 -20.20 15.20 -4.01
N GLU A 167 -19.71 14.11 -3.43
CA GLU A 167 -20.48 13.21 -2.56
C GLU A 167 -20.15 13.50 -1.08
N PRO A 168 -21.01 14.22 -0.34
CA PRO A 168 -20.69 14.67 1.02
C PRO A 168 -20.45 13.53 2.01
N TYR A 169 -21.00 12.34 1.76
CA TYR A 169 -20.77 11.20 2.63
C TYR A 169 -19.36 10.63 2.44
N GLU A 170 -18.86 10.53 1.21
CA GLU A 170 -17.58 9.90 0.90
C GLU A 170 -16.41 10.88 0.85
N GLU A 171 -16.65 12.11 0.41
CA GLU A 171 -15.59 13.08 0.08
C GLU A 171 -15.45 14.21 1.10
N ASN A 172 -15.99 14.04 2.31
CA ASN A 172 -15.92 15.05 3.36
C ASN A 172 -14.45 15.45 3.65
N PRO A 173 -14.03 16.70 3.36
CA PRO A 173 -12.63 17.12 3.46
C PRO A 173 -12.18 17.46 4.89
N GLY A 174 -13.09 17.37 5.87
CA GLY A 174 -12.86 17.80 7.24
C GLY A 174 -13.20 19.28 7.47
N VAL A 175 -12.84 19.80 8.63
CA VAL A 175 -13.17 21.18 9.04
C VAL A 175 -12.09 22.20 8.67
N ALA A 176 -10.88 21.73 8.36
CA ALA A 176 -9.74 22.50 7.88
C ALA A 176 -8.75 21.53 7.21
N PRO A 177 -7.80 22.03 6.39
CA PRO A 177 -6.67 21.22 5.96
C PRO A 177 -5.93 20.66 7.18
N PHE A 178 -5.55 19.40 7.11
CA PHE A 178 -4.87 18.68 8.19
C PHE A 178 -5.67 18.64 9.50
N SER A 179 -7.01 18.63 9.43
CA SER A 179 -7.84 18.44 10.64
C SER A 179 -7.66 17.06 11.27
N GLU A 180 -7.30 16.05 10.47
CA GLU A 180 -7.19 14.66 10.94
C GLU A 180 -5.76 14.32 11.41
N PRO A 181 -5.62 13.55 12.51
CA PRO A 181 -4.31 13.15 13.01
C PRO A 181 -3.49 12.32 12.01
N GLU A 182 -4.13 11.50 11.16
CA GLU A 182 -3.45 10.70 10.13
C GLU A 182 -2.73 11.58 9.11
N SER A 183 -3.43 12.55 8.53
CA SER A 183 -2.85 13.48 7.53
C SER A 183 -1.74 14.34 8.15
N GLN A 184 -1.89 14.73 9.43
CA GLN A 184 -0.83 15.42 10.18
C GLN A 184 0.42 14.56 10.36
N MET A 185 0.28 13.27 10.69
CA MET A 185 1.41 12.34 10.86
C MET A 185 2.09 12.09 9.52
N MET A 186 1.35 11.82 8.44
CA MET A 186 1.90 11.64 7.10
C MET A 186 2.64 12.88 6.60
N ARG A 187 2.12 14.08 6.86
CA ARG A 187 2.80 15.35 6.56
C ARG A 187 4.11 15.51 7.32
N ARG A 188 4.13 15.16 8.61
CA ARG A 188 5.36 15.22 9.44
C ARG A 188 6.38 14.21 8.94
N LEU A 189 5.95 13.00 8.60
CA LEU A 189 6.79 11.93 8.07
C LEU A 189 7.42 12.31 6.72
N SER A 190 6.64 12.84 5.78
CA SER A 190 7.19 13.25 4.47
C SER A 190 8.17 14.41 4.60
N LYS A 191 7.88 15.38 5.48
CA LYS A 191 8.78 16.50 5.76
C LYS A 191 10.09 16.07 6.44
N SER A 192 10.04 15.13 7.37
CA SER A 192 11.25 14.67 8.08
C SER A 192 12.10 13.71 7.27
N PHE A 193 11.46 12.89 6.42
CA PHE A 193 12.15 11.89 5.60
C PHE A 193 12.64 12.43 4.26
N GLU A 194 12.03 13.51 3.75
CA GLU A 194 12.37 14.15 2.47
C GLU A 194 12.52 13.14 1.32
N PRO A 195 11.49 12.34 0.99
CA PRO A 195 11.63 11.30 -0.01
C PRO A 195 11.90 11.87 -1.40
N HIS A 196 12.62 11.09 -2.21
CA HIS A 196 12.83 11.38 -3.63
C HIS A 196 11.69 10.79 -4.48
N LEU A 197 11.10 9.70 -4.00
CA LEU A 197 9.98 9.00 -4.62
C LEU A 197 8.90 8.74 -3.58
N TRP A 198 7.66 9.08 -3.90
CA TRP A 198 6.50 8.75 -3.08
C TRP A 198 5.37 8.17 -3.92
N VAL A 199 4.72 7.12 -3.42
CA VAL A 199 3.52 6.53 -4.03
C VAL A 199 2.43 6.34 -2.99
N ASN A 200 1.24 6.84 -3.31
CA ASN A 200 -0.01 6.47 -2.63
C ASN A 200 -0.68 5.35 -3.38
N VAL A 201 -1.13 4.31 -2.67
CA VAL A 201 -1.71 3.13 -3.30
C VAL A 201 -3.16 2.97 -2.89
N HIS A 202 -4.01 2.87 -3.90
CA HIS A 202 -5.46 2.79 -3.82
C HIS A 202 -6.00 1.61 -4.64
N SER A 203 -7.30 1.38 -4.54
CA SER A 203 -8.06 0.52 -5.43
C SER A 203 -9.42 1.12 -5.77
N GLY A 204 -10.11 0.53 -6.74
CA GLY A 204 -11.36 1.00 -7.34
C GLY A 204 -11.28 1.05 -8.87
N MET A 205 -10.06 1.04 -9.41
CA MET A 205 -9.76 0.91 -10.84
C MET A 205 -8.33 0.39 -11.05
N GLU A 206 -7.89 0.27 -12.30
CA GLU A 206 -6.48 0.01 -12.64
C GLU A 206 -5.86 1.24 -13.32
N ALA A 207 -4.97 1.93 -12.61
CA ALA A 207 -4.38 3.16 -13.09
C ALA A 207 -3.05 3.54 -12.44
N LEU A 208 -2.30 4.36 -13.16
CA LEU A 208 -0.99 4.88 -12.83
C LEU A 208 -1.03 6.40 -13.02
N PHE A 209 -1.29 7.11 -11.93
CA PHE A 209 -1.40 8.56 -11.95
C PHE A 209 -0.14 9.27 -11.46
N MET A 210 0.05 10.45 -12.02
CA MET A 210 0.87 11.53 -11.50
C MET A 210 -0.03 12.74 -11.20
N PRO A 211 0.46 13.80 -10.55
CA PRO A 211 -0.29 15.03 -10.44
C PRO A 211 -0.77 15.55 -11.81
N TYR A 212 -1.79 16.38 -11.88
CA TYR A 212 -2.57 16.88 -10.73
C TYR A 212 -3.90 16.18 -10.58
N ASP A 213 -4.41 16.12 -9.35
CA ASP A 213 -5.75 15.61 -9.05
C ASP A 213 -6.79 16.74 -9.11
N HIS A 214 -6.48 17.94 -8.60
CA HIS A 214 -7.42 19.08 -8.54
C HIS A 214 -7.65 19.79 -9.89
N LYS A 215 -6.91 19.42 -10.94
CA LYS A 215 -7.03 20.03 -12.26
C LYS A 215 -6.73 19.06 -13.38
N ASN A 216 -7.43 19.25 -14.50
CA ASN A 216 -7.25 18.48 -15.74
C ASN A 216 -6.00 18.92 -16.52
N THR A 217 -4.84 18.87 -15.87
CA THR A 217 -3.54 19.13 -16.48
C THR A 217 -2.48 18.31 -15.77
N THR A 218 -1.43 17.90 -16.49
CA THR A 218 -0.24 17.33 -15.88
C THR A 218 0.85 18.40 -15.68
N PRO A 219 1.69 18.28 -14.64
CA PRO A 219 2.89 19.09 -14.50
C PRO A 219 3.78 18.98 -15.75
N THR A 220 4.47 20.08 -16.07
CA THR A 220 5.38 20.15 -17.22
C THR A 220 6.83 20.25 -16.76
N GLY A 221 7.76 19.97 -17.68
CA GLY A 221 9.20 20.07 -17.44
C GLY A 221 9.90 18.71 -17.32
N LYS A 222 11.23 18.76 -17.15
CA LYS A 222 12.10 17.59 -17.24
C LYS A 222 11.75 16.50 -16.21
N GLN A 223 11.43 16.89 -14.98
CA GLN A 223 11.09 15.91 -13.92
C GLN A 223 9.77 15.22 -14.21
N SER A 224 8.75 15.97 -14.62
CA SER A 224 7.45 15.43 -15.02
C SER A 224 7.56 14.50 -16.23
N GLY A 225 8.45 14.80 -17.18
CA GLY A 225 8.78 13.89 -18.28
C GLY A 225 9.36 12.55 -17.82
N LYS A 226 10.22 12.55 -16.79
CA LYS A 226 10.74 11.31 -16.18
C LYS A 226 9.64 10.53 -15.46
N MET A 227 8.78 11.22 -14.71
CA MET A 227 7.63 10.59 -14.05
C MET A 227 6.73 9.90 -15.06
N LYS A 228 6.36 10.60 -16.14
CA LYS A 228 5.52 10.05 -17.21
C LYS A 228 6.14 8.82 -17.86
N MET A 229 7.44 8.86 -18.17
CA MET A 229 8.17 7.71 -18.72
C MET A 229 8.19 6.51 -17.77
N ILE A 230 8.33 6.73 -16.46
CA ILE A 230 8.21 5.65 -15.46
C ILE A 230 6.81 5.03 -15.55
N LEU A 231 5.74 5.83 -15.56
CA LEU A 231 4.37 5.32 -15.61
C LEU A 231 4.09 4.54 -16.91
N GLU A 232 4.47 5.08 -18.06
CA GLU A 232 4.30 4.43 -19.37
C GLU A 232 5.06 3.10 -19.43
N THR A 233 6.29 3.06 -18.90
CA THR A 233 7.07 1.83 -18.84
C THR A 233 6.42 0.80 -17.91
N LEU A 234 5.99 1.21 -16.70
CA LEU A 234 5.33 0.29 -15.78
C LEU A 234 4.02 -0.25 -16.37
N ASN A 235 3.26 0.58 -17.08
CA ASN A 235 2.05 0.17 -17.77
C ASN A 235 2.35 -0.94 -18.80
N HIS A 236 3.35 -0.71 -19.64
CA HIS A 236 3.73 -1.67 -20.66
C HIS A 236 4.22 -3.00 -20.05
N LEU A 237 5.09 -2.92 -19.03
CA LEU A 237 5.76 -4.11 -18.49
C LEU A 237 4.91 -4.94 -17.52
N HIS A 238 4.04 -4.30 -16.73
CA HIS A 238 3.31 -4.94 -15.63
C HIS A 238 1.80 -4.82 -15.75
N CYS A 239 1.32 -3.82 -16.50
CA CYS A 239 -0.10 -3.70 -16.77
C CYS A 239 -0.53 -4.35 -18.10
N GLY A 240 0.38 -4.66 -19.02
CA GLY A 240 0.00 -5.06 -20.39
C GLY A 240 -0.80 -3.97 -21.10
N ASP A 241 -0.42 -2.71 -20.88
CA ASP A 241 -1.04 -1.50 -21.41
C ASP A 241 -2.51 -1.27 -21.00
N ARG A 242 -3.03 -2.04 -20.03
CA ARG A 242 -4.42 -1.93 -19.55
C ARG A 242 -4.65 -0.79 -18.56
N CYS A 243 -3.62 -0.33 -17.85
CA CYS A 243 -3.78 0.69 -16.82
C CYS A 243 -3.96 2.07 -17.46
N VAL A 244 -4.85 2.89 -16.91
CA VAL A 244 -4.97 4.30 -17.29
C VAL A 244 -3.73 5.06 -16.83
N VAL A 245 -3.09 5.84 -17.71
CA VAL A 245 -1.87 6.62 -17.37
C VAL A 245 -2.12 8.11 -17.55
N GLY A 246 -1.69 8.93 -16.59
CA GLY A 246 -1.67 10.39 -16.74
C GLY A 246 -1.90 11.17 -15.44
N GLY A 247 -2.47 12.38 -15.55
CA GLY A 247 -2.81 13.21 -14.39
C GLY A 247 -4.10 12.72 -13.76
N GLY A 248 -4.18 12.58 -12.42
CA GLY A 248 -5.39 12.07 -11.76
C GLY A 248 -6.68 12.81 -12.19
N GLY A 249 -6.65 14.13 -12.16
CA GLY A 249 -7.77 15.00 -12.55
C GLY A 249 -8.03 15.10 -14.06
N GLY A 250 -7.12 14.58 -14.89
CA GLY A 250 -7.25 14.61 -16.35
C GLY A 250 -7.53 13.26 -17.00
N SER A 251 -7.20 12.17 -16.31
CA SER A 251 -7.31 10.80 -16.84
C SER A 251 -8.56 10.07 -16.38
N VAL A 252 -9.18 10.45 -15.26
CA VAL A 252 -10.33 9.73 -14.66
C VAL A 252 -11.68 10.39 -14.97
N GLY A 253 -11.67 11.62 -15.51
CA GLY A 253 -12.90 12.34 -15.90
C GLY A 253 -13.55 13.16 -14.79
N TYR A 254 -12.99 13.18 -13.58
CA TYR A 254 -13.32 14.09 -12.50
C TYR A 254 -12.05 14.64 -11.84
N VAL A 255 -12.17 15.75 -11.09
CA VAL A 255 -11.05 16.34 -10.34
C VAL A 255 -11.28 16.19 -8.85
N ALA A 256 -10.20 15.98 -8.10
CA ALA A 256 -10.25 15.80 -6.65
C ALA A 256 -9.44 16.90 -5.94
N HIS A 257 -10.04 17.50 -4.92
CA HIS A 257 -9.47 18.63 -4.18
C HIS A 257 -8.92 18.20 -2.83
N GLY A 258 -7.87 18.86 -2.36
CA GLY A 258 -7.28 18.54 -1.06
C GLY A 258 -6.65 17.16 -0.99
N THR A 259 -6.08 16.67 -2.10
CA THR A 259 -5.46 15.33 -2.15
C THR A 259 -4.04 15.31 -1.61
N THR A 260 -3.62 14.12 -1.18
CA THR A 260 -2.25 13.86 -0.72
C THR A 260 -1.25 14.13 -1.83
N THR A 261 -1.55 13.67 -3.05
CA THR A 261 -0.65 13.72 -4.21
C THR A 261 -0.31 15.13 -4.61
N ASP A 262 -1.31 16.00 -4.70
CA ASP A 262 -1.10 17.40 -5.04
C ASP A 262 -0.28 18.12 -3.98
N TYR A 263 -0.51 17.83 -2.68
CA TYR A 263 0.33 18.39 -1.62
C TYR A 263 1.77 17.88 -1.67
N MET A 264 1.97 16.57 -1.85
CA MET A 264 3.30 15.96 -1.93
C MET A 264 4.12 16.56 -3.09
N PHE A 265 3.46 16.89 -4.20
CA PHE A 265 4.09 17.51 -5.36
C PHE A 265 4.29 19.03 -5.18
N ASP A 266 3.22 19.80 -4.95
CA ASP A 266 3.28 21.26 -4.98
C ASP A 266 3.85 21.87 -3.70
N VAL A 267 3.66 21.24 -2.54
CA VAL A 267 4.08 21.82 -1.25
C VAL A 267 5.29 21.10 -0.68
N ALA A 268 5.27 19.77 -0.62
CA ALA A 268 6.40 19.00 -0.11
C ALA A 268 7.57 18.91 -1.12
N LYS A 269 7.31 19.25 -2.40
CA LYS A 269 8.31 19.26 -3.48
C LYS A 269 9.02 17.92 -3.67
N ILE A 270 8.31 16.81 -3.45
CA ILE A 270 8.85 15.48 -3.70
C ILE A 270 9.03 15.31 -5.23
N PRO A 271 10.23 14.96 -5.72
CA PRO A 271 10.52 14.94 -7.16
C PRO A 271 9.66 13.99 -7.99
N MET A 272 9.31 12.83 -7.43
CA MET A 272 8.50 11.81 -8.11
C MET A 272 7.35 11.38 -7.19
N THR A 273 6.15 11.88 -7.49
CA THR A 273 4.92 11.61 -6.73
C THR A 273 3.90 10.89 -7.59
N PHE A 274 3.37 9.78 -7.10
CA PHE A 274 2.43 8.96 -7.85
C PHE A 274 1.23 8.52 -7.03
N THR A 275 0.14 8.23 -7.73
CA THR A 275 -1.04 7.55 -7.18
C THR A 275 -1.30 6.32 -8.03
N PHE A 276 -1.24 5.13 -7.44
CA PHE A 276 -1.49 3.88 -8.13
C PHE A 276 -2.82 3.30 -7.68
N GLU A 277 -3.67 2.98 -8.64
CA GLU A 277 -4.92 2.24 -8.47
C GLU A 277 -4.67 0.80 -8.93
N ILE A 278 -4.65 -0.15 -8.00
CA ILE A 278 -4.06 -1.48 -8.27
C ILE A 278 -5.07 -2.57 -8.63
N TYR A 279 -6.35 -2.29 -8.49
CA TYR A 279 -7.42 -3.24 -8.71
C TYR A 279 -8.76 -2.51 -8.79
N GLY A 280 -9.64 -2.92 -9.68
CA GLY A 280 -11.05 -2.55 -9.65
C GLY A 280 -11.88 -3.59 -10.40
N ASP A 281 -13.10 -3.84 -9.93
CA ASP A 281 -14.06 -4.70 -10.63
C ASP A 281 -15.23 -3.84 -11.13
N ASP A 282 -15.19 -3.47 -12.40
CA ASP A 282 -16.21 -2.67 -13.08
C ASP A 282 -17.56 -3.42 -13.26
N LYS A 283 -17.58 -4.72 -12.97
CA LYS A 283 -18.78 -5.58 -13.00
C LYS A 283 -19.32 -5.85 -11.59
N ALA A 284 -18.73 -5.28 -10.55
CA ALA A 284 -19.30 -5.34 -9.21
C ALA A 284 -20.65 -4.62 -9.18
N ASP A 285 -21.59 -5.14 -8.38
CA ASP A 285 -22.82 -4.39 -8.08
C ASP A 285 -22.44 -3.13 -7.30
N VAL A 286 -23.15 -2.02 -7.52
CA VAL A 286 -22.91 -0.75 -6.83
C VAL A 286 -22.99 -0.87 -5.30
N ASN A 287 -23.70 -1.88 -4.79
CA ASN A 287 -23.81 -2.16 -3.36
C ASN A 287 -22.75 -3.14 -2.84
N ASP A 288 -21.97 -3.79 -3.71
CA ASP A 288 -20.89 -4.71 -3.35
C ASP A 288 -19.54 -3.99 -3.30
N CYS A 289 -19.40 -3.13 -2.28
CA CYS A 289 -18.17 -2.37 -2.06
C CYS A 289 -16.95 -3.29 -1.93
N PHE A 290 -17.08 -4.47 -1.30
CA PHE A 290 -15.92 -5.33 -1.11
C PHE A 290 -15.35 -5.76 -2.46
N LYS A 291 -16.21 -6.29 -3.34
CA LYS A 291 -15.79 -6.77 -4.67
C LYS A 291 -15.28 -5.65 -5.56
N MET A 292 -15.87 -4.45 -5.48
CA MET A 292 -15.43 -3.30 -6.26
C MET A 292 -13.96 -2.92 -5.98
N PHE A 293 -13.53 -3.05 -4.72
CA PHE A 293 -12.21 -2.61 -4.26
C PHE A 293 -11.22 -3.76 -3.98
N ASN A 294 -11.68 -5.02 -3.91
CA ASN A 294 -10.86 -6.15 -3.49
C ASN A 294 -11.16 -7.43 -4.28
N PRO A 295 -10.13 -8.19 -4.70
CA PRO A 295 -10.30 -9.50 -5.28
C PRO A 295 -11.07 -10.46 -4.36
N VAL A 296 -12.05 -11.17 -4.92
CA VAL A 296 -12.90 -12.14 -4.19
C VAL A 296 -12.49 -13.60 -4.41
N ASP A 297 -11.46 -13.85 -5.22
CA ASP A 297 -10.92 -15.17 -5.52
C ASP A 297 -9.37 -15.20 -5.43
N HIS A 298 -8.82 -16.35 -5.04
CA HIS A 298 -7.38 -16.53 -4.85
C HIS A 298 -6.53 -16.29 -6.10
N PRO A 299 -6.90 -16.79 -7.30
CA PRO A 299 -6.16 -16.49 -8.51
C PRO A 299 -6.00 -14.99 -8.77
N THR A 300 -7.09 -14.23 -8.70
CA THR A 300 -7.06 -12.78 -8.92
C THR A 300 -6.26 -12.08 -7.82
N PHE A 301 -6.46 -12.45 -6.55
CA PHE A 301 -5.70 -11.93 -5.43
C PHE A 301 -4.19 -12.10 -5.61
N ASN A 302 -3.74 -13.33 -5.90
CA ASN A 302 -2.32 -13.63 -6.10
C ASN A 302 -1.75 -12.93 -7.32
N ARG A 303 -2.53 -12.84 -8.42
CA ARG A 303 -2.13 -12.13 -9.62
C ARG A 303 -1.88 -10.65 -9.30
N VAL A 304 -2.83 -9.97 -8.67
CA VAL A 304 -2.70 -8.56 -8.27
C VAL A 304 -1.45 -8.36 -7.41
N LEU A 305 -1.25 -9.17 -6.36
CA LEU A 305 -0.08 -9.02 -5.49
C LEU A 305 1.25 -9.27 -6.21
N ASN A 306 1.31 -10.27 -7.11
CA ASN A 306 2.54 -10.61 -7.83
C ASN A 306 2.87 -9.56 -8.89
N ASP A 307 1.90 -9.16 -9.71
CA ASP A 307 2.09 -8.15 -10.77
C ASP A 307 2.53 -6.82 -10.15
N TRP A 308 1.81 -6.35 -9.14
CA TRP A 308 2.10 -5.06 -8.53
C TRP A 308 3.37 -5.08 -7.70
N SER A 309 3.68 -6.15 -6.95
CA SER A 309 4.99 -6.21 -6.28
C SER A 309 6.14 -6.15 -7.29
N ALA A 310 6.06 -6.84 -8.43
CA ALA A 310 7.04 -6.72 -9.50
C ALA A 310 7.13 -5.29 -10.08
N ALA A 311 5.99 -4.61 -10.24
CA ALA A 311 5.94 -3.22 -10.69
C ALA A 311 6.64 -2.26 -9.72
N PHE A 312 6.37 -2.37 -8.40
CA PHE A 312 7.00 -1.53 -7.38
C PHE A 312 8.53 -1.68 -7.38
N PHE A 313 9.03 -2.90 -7.44
CA PHE A 313 10.45 -3.13 -7.49
C PHE A 313 11.08 -2.62 -8.80
N THR A 314 10.36 -2.67 -9.93
CA THR A 314 10.76 -2.05 -11.21
C THR A 314 10.88 -0.54 -11.06
N MET A 315 9.88 0.07 -10.44
CA MET A 315 9.88 1.50 -10.15
C MET A 315 11.05 1.91 -9.23
N PHE A 316 11.44 1.10 -8.24
CA PHE A 316 12.57 1.43 -7.37
C PHE A 316 13.88 1.56 -8.16
N GLU A 317 14.13 0.64 -9.10
CA GLU A 317 15.32 0.67 -9.96
C GLU A 317 15.29 1.86 -10.93
N MET A 318 14.14 2.09 -11.56
CA MET A 318 13.95 3.22 -12.47
C MET A 318 14.11 4.55 -11.73
N GLY A 319 13.49 4.71 -10.57
CA GLY A 319 13.58 5.91 -9.75
C GLY A 319 15.00 6.21 -9.30
N ALA A 320 15.73 5.19 -8.81
CA ALA A 320 17.13 5.33 -8.43
C ALA A 320 18.02 5.74 -9.62
N THR A 321 17.76 5.18 -10.81
CA THR A 321 18.45 5.55 -12.06
C THR A 321 18.13 6.99 -12.46
N GLN A 322 16.85 7.38 -12.47
CA GLN A 322 16.41 8.72 -12.87
C GLN A 322 16.90 9.82 -11.92
N MET A 323 17.21 9.47 -10.68
CA MET A 323 17.77 10.38 -9.68
C MET A 323 19.29 10.27 -9.54
N ASN A 324 19.97 9.57 -10.46
CA ASN A 324 21.42 9.38 -10.52
C ASN A 324 22.04 8.67 -9.30
N PHE A 325 21.25 7.91 -8.54
CA PHE A 325 21.75 7.06 -7.45
C PHE A 325 22.30 5.72 -7.96
N LEU A 326 22.03 5.39 -9.23
CA LEU A 326 22.68 4.32 -9.96
C LEU A 326 23.44 4.94 -11.16
N LYS A 327 24.74 4.67 -11.28
CA LYS A 327 25.51 5.04 -12.48
C LYS A 327 24.91 4.29 -13.68
N GLU A 328 24.80 4.99 -14.81
CA GLU A 328 24.14 4.49 -16.04
C GLU A 328 24.42 3.01 -16.32
N SER A 329 23.35 2.25 -16.49
CA SER A 329 23.35 0.90 -17.05
C SER A 329 22.13 0.80 -17.97
N PRO A 330 22.21 0.09 -19.11
CA PRO A 330 21.37 0.35 -20.27
C PRO A 330 19.97 -0.20 -20.02
N PHE A 331 19.02 0.66 -19.65
CA PHE A 331 17.61 0.36 -19.87
C PHE A 331 17.38 0.35 -21.38
N ASN A 332 17.76 -0.74 -22.04
CA ASN A 332 17.48 -0.98 -23.44
C ASN A 332 16.13 -1.70 -23.49
N VAL A 333 15.08 -0.93 -23.74
CA VAL A 333 13.68 -1.38 -23.80
C VAL A 333 13.49 -2.56 -24.77
N GLY A 334 14.41 -2.74 -25.73
CA GLY A 334 14.35 -3.80 -26.74
C GLY A 334 14.61 -5.24 -26.26
N ASN A 335 15.04 -5.49 -25.03
CA ASN A 335 15.29 -6.85 -24.53
C ASN A 335 14.21 -7.40 -23.59
N LEU A 336 13.11 -6.66 -23.35
CA LEU A 336 11.97 -7.24 -22.65
C LEU A 336 11.10 -8.00 -23.66
N ILE A 337 11.29 -9.32 -23.68
CA ILE A 337 10.39 -10.24 -24.38
C ILE A 337 9.02 -10.12 -23.71
N SER A 338 7.98 -9.90 -24.53
CA SER A 338 6.58 -9.87 -24.10
C SER A 338 6.26 -11.09 -23.24
N ILE A 339 5.57 -10.86 -22.12
CA ILE A 339 5.08 -11.89 -21.19
C ILE A 339 4.20 -12.93 -21.90
N ASP A 340 3.60 -12.59 -23.04
CA ASP A 340 2.70 -13.47 -23.81
C ASP A 340 3.42 -14.64 -24.50
N ASP A 341 4.69 -14.48 -24.90
CA ASP A 341 5.43 -15.55 -25.59
C ASP A 341 5.93 -16.65 -24.63
N TYR A 342 5.98 -16.38 -23.32
CA TYR A 342 6.49 -17.33 -22.33
C TYR A 342 5.40 -18.14 -21.61
N LEU A 343 4.14 -17.70 -21.64
CA LEU A 343 3.01 -18.34 -20.95
C LEU A 343 2.51 -19.62 -21.65
N ASN A 344 2.67 -19.73 -22.97
CA ASN A 344 2.28 -20.92 -23.73
C ASN A 344 3.12 -22.18 -23.41
N GLY A 345 4.31 -22.02 -22.83
CA GLY A 345 5.19 -23.14 -22.49
C GLY A 345 4.88 -23.84 -21.16
N TYR A 346 4.18 -23.20 -20.22
CA TYR A 346 4.06 -23.69 -18.83
C TYR A 346 2.71 -24.33 -18.49
N LEU A 347 1.70 -24.22 -19.37
CA LEU A 347 0.37 -24.81 -19.16
C LEU A 347 0.29 -26.32 -19.52
N MET A 348 1.38 -26.93 -20.01
CA MET A 348 1.38 -28.32 -20.49
C MET A 348 1.98 -29.36 -19.53
N GLU A 349 2.65 -28.95 -18.44
CA GLU A 349 3.19 -29.90 -17.46
C GLU A 349 2.64 -29.67 -16.06
N ARG A 350 1.43 -30.19 -15.83
CA ARG A 350 1.08 -31.00 -14.63
C ARG A 350 -0.40 -31.38 -14.68
N LYS A 351 -0.75 -32.23 -15.65
CA LYS A 351 -1.84 -33.20 -15.48
C LYS A 351 -1.24 -34.46 -14.85
N SER A 352 -1.45 -34.66 -13.55
CA SER A 352 -1.46 -36.02 -12.98
C SER A 352 -2.09 -36.08 -11.58
N ARG A 353 -3.31 -36.64 -11.56
CA ARG A 353 -3.79 -37.71 -10.67
C ARG A 353 -3.52 -37.58 -9.16
N TYR A 354 -4.46 -37.01 -8.42
CA TYR A 354 -5.44 -37.72 -7.57
C TYR A 354 -6.41 -36.67 -7.03
N GLY A 355 -7.69 -37.00 -6.98
CA GLY A 355 -8.73 -36.06 -6.54
C GLY A 355 -8.80 -36.02 -5.02
N GLU A 356 -8.76 -34.81 -4.46
CA GLU A 356 -9.39 -34.52 -3.16
C GLU A 356 -9.68 -33.02 -3.04
N LYS A 357 -10.90 -32.68 -3.47
CA LYS A 357 -11.50 -31.35 -3.41
C LYS A 357 -12.12 -31.15 -2.02
N LYS A 358 -11.33 -30.93 -0.95
CA LYS A 358 -11.81 -30.21 0.25
C LYS A 358 -10.80 -29.88 1.37
N GLU A 359 -9.51 -30.15 1.26
CA GLU A 359 -8.61 -30.00 2.43
C GLU A 359 -7.55 -28.88 2.33
N LEU A 360 -7.51 -28.09 1.25
CA LEU A 360 -6.53 -26.99 1.14
C LEU A 360 -6.92 -25.69 1.86
N LEU A 361 -8.21 -25.51 2.18
CA LEU A 361 -8.71 -24.38 2.98
C LEU A 361 -8.30 -24.50 4.45
N ASP A 362 -8.14 -25.72 4.95
CA ASP A 362 -7.68 -25.96 6.32
C ASP A 362 -6.16 -25.92 6.43
N LEU A 363 -5.38 -26.21 5.38
CA LEU A 363 -3.90 -26.21 5.45
C LEU A 363 -3.30 -24.81 5.61
N GLY A 364 -3.77 -23.82 4.84
CA GLY A 364 -3.29 -22.43 4.97
C GLY A 364 -3.67 -21.79 6.32
N LEU A 365 -4.83 -22.18 6.89
CA LEU A 365 -5.28 -21.73 8.21
C LEU A 365 -4.70 -22.59 9.36
N GLN A 366 -4.37 -23.86 9.15
CA GLN A 366 -3.73 -24.75 10.13
C GLN A 366 -2.25 -24.45 10.29
N GLU A 367 -1.50 -24.12 9.23
CA GLU A 367 -0.10 -23.69 9.38
C GLU A 367 -0.01 -22.43 10.25
N ILE A 368 -0.94 -21.49 10.05
CA ILE A 368 -1.09 -20.28 10.87
C ILE A 368 -1.51 -20.63 12.32
N ARG A 369 -2.48 -21.54 12.53
CA ARG A 369 -2.92 -21.96 13.88
C ARG A 369 -1.88 -22.78 14.66
N THR A 370 -1.11 -23.64 13.99
CA THR A 370 -0.10 -24.49 14.64
C THR A 370 1.10 -23.67 15.10
N LEU A 371 1.46 -22.63 14.34
CA LEU A 371 2.43 -21.60 14.76
C LEU A 371 1.90 -20.77 15.95
N THR A 372 0.59 -20.46 15.96
CA THR A 372 -0.08 -19.73 17.05
C THR A 372 -0.04 -20.50 18.37
N GLN A 373 -0.28 -21.82 18.37
CA GLN A 373 -0.28 -22.64 19.60
C GLN A 373 1.13 -22.92 20.15
N LYS A 374 2.16 -23.03 19.30
CA LYS A 374 3.55 -23.20 19.75
C LYS A 374 4.08 -21.96 20.46
N LEU A 375 3.68 -20.76 20.02
CA LEU A 375 4.11 -19.50 20.65
C LEU A 375 3.41 -19.24 22.00
N LEU A 376 2.14 -19.60 22.14
CA LEU A 376 1.42 -19.48 23.41
C LEU A 376 2.03 -20.36 24.52
N ARG A 377 2.60 -21.53 24.19
CA ARG A 377 3.35 -22.35 25.15
C ARG A 377 4.71 -21.78 25.52
N SER A 378 5.42 -21.15 24.56
CA SER A 378 6.71 -20.50 24.85
C SER A 378 6.60 -19.26 25.74
N HIS A 379 5.46 -18.56 25.69
CA HIS A 379 5.21 -17.38 26.53
C HIS A 379 4.72 -17.73 27.94
N SER A 380 4.08 -18.90 28.15
CA SER A 380 3.77 -19.36 29.52
C SER A 380 4.99 -19.94 30.25
N GLU A 381 6.03 -20.36 29.52
CA GLU A 381 7.28 -20.85 30.12
C GLU A 381 8.28 -19.72 30.43
N ALA A 382 8.05 -18.50 29.92
CA ALA A 382 8.90 -17.33 30.16
C ALA A 382 8.40 -16.38 31.26
N SER A 383 7.22 -16.64 31.84
CA SER A 383 6.63 -15.80 32.90
C SER A 383 6.90 -16.27 34.34
N ASP A 384 7.65 -17.36 34.53
CA ASP A 384 7.97 -17.91 35.87
C ASP A 384 9.41 -17.59 36.34
N SER A 385 9.88 -16.36 36.10
CA SER A 385 11.12 -15.87 36.71
C SER A 385 11.04 -14.39 37.12
N GLU A 386 10.16 -14.11 38.09
CA GLU A 386 10.25 -12.86 38.86
C GLU A 386 11.48 -12.89 39.78
N VAL A 387 12.39 -11.93 39.59
CA VAL A 387 13.41 -11.55 40.57
C VAL A 387 12.96 -10.22 41.20
N PRO A 388 12.77 -10.13 42.52
CA PRO A 388 12.31 -8.92 43.17
C PRO A 388 13.46 -7.91 43.33
N PHE A 389 13.18 -6.64 43.07
CA PHE A 389 14.08 -5.53 43.43
C PHE A 389 13.57 -4.85 44.71
N ASP A 390 14.46 -4.84 45.70
CA ASP A 390 14.36 -4.14 46.99
C ASP A 390 14.75 -2.66 46.85
N THR A 391 14.05 -1.83 47.62
CA THR A 391 14.27 -0.41 48.03
C THR A 391 14.37 0.71 46.99
#